data_AF-A0A059X5G4-F1
#
_entry.id   AF-A0A059X5G4-F1
#
_cell.length_a   1.000
_cell.length_b   1.000
_cell.length_c   1.000
_cell.angle_alpha   90.00
_cell.angle_beta   90.00
_cell.angle_gamma   90.00
#
_symmetry.space_group_name_H-M   'P 1'
#
loop_
_entity.id
_entity.type
_entity.pdbx_description
1 polymer ?
#
loop_
_entity_poly.entity_id
_entity_poly.type
_entity_poly.pdbx_seq_one_letter_code
_entity_poly.pdbx_strand_id
1 'polypeptide(L)'
;RLYGLAQGAAQRTLMKLSPEDQKKQELYRDARLTGKYDSIWQNVGKCVFCDLREKYIVHEENGMVLTVALFAYIDGNVMIVPRRHIRSAKDLTPEEWEAARKLMYIAKKLIRKIYNIKGVQYLLRDGGITAQSTVSDHMHIHVIPFDAPDLSIWNYRQLKYTPFENAELFRGQADKIAQLSERFDERHKEDED
;
A
#
# COMPACT_ATOMS: atom_id res chain seq x y z
N ARG A 1 10.12 33.10 11.83
CA ARG A 1 8.79 33.34 11.20
C ARG A 1 7.91 32.15 11.60
N LEU A 2 6.97 32.39 12.50
CA LEU A 2 6.07 31.41 13.09
C LEU A 2 5.08 30.90 12.03
N TYR A 3 5.15 29.63 11.64
CA TYR A 3 4.05 28.99 10.92
C TYR A 3 3.03 28.50 11.94
N GLY A 4 1.84 29.10 11.86
CA GLY A 4 0.75 28.96 12.82
C GLY A 4 0.23 27.53 12.94
N LEU A 5 0.14 27.10 14.20
CA LEU A 5 -0.71 26.01 14.63
C LEU A 5 -2.17 26.43 14.39
N ALA A 6 -2.74 26.02 13.27
CA ALA A 6 -4.19 26.04 13.08
C ALA A 6 -4.79 24.95 13.97
N GLN A 7 -5.22 25.37 15.16
CA GLN A 7 -6.17 24.66 16.00
C GLN A 7 -7.47 24.47 15.22
N GLY A 8 -8.00 23.25 15.23
CA GLY A 8 -9.31 22.98 14.63
C GLY A 8 -9.54 21.48 14.45
N ALA A 9 -9.83 20.76 15.54
CA ALA A 9 -10.52 19.49 15.43
C ALA A 9 -11.95 19.78 14.95
N ALA A 10 -12.10 20.01 13.64
CA ALA A 10 -13.40 20.07 13.00
C ALA A 10 -14.05 18.70 13.20
N GLN A 11 -15.10 18.67 14.01
CA GLN A 11 -15.97 17.52 14.19
C GLN A 11 -16.63 17.27 12.82
N ARG A 12 -15.97 16.49 11.96
CA ARG A 12 -16.53 16.11 10.66
C ARG A 12 -17.86 15.41 10.92
N THR A 13 -18.95 16.05 10.53
CA THR A 13 -20.28 15.42 10.48
C THR A 13 -20.13 14.11 9.73
N LEU A 14 -20.49 12.98 10.35
CA LEU A 14 -20.51 11.68 9.68
C LEU A 14 -21.39 11.81 8.44
N MET A 15 -20.77 11.69 7.27
CA MET A 15 -21.47 11.77 5.99
C MET A 15 -22.50 10.64 5.94
N LYS A 16 -23.79 10.99 5.80
CA LYS A 16 -24.85 9.98 5.64
C LYS A 16 -24.81 9.46 4.20
N LEU A 17 -24.61 8.15 4.04
CA LEU A 17 -24.66 7.48 2.76
C LEU A 17 -26.11 7.29 2.31
N SER A 18 -26.34 7.23 0.99
CA SER A 18 -27.64 6.80 0.46
C SER A 18 -27.84 5.30 0.77
N PRO A 19 -29.09 4.81 0.82
CA PRO A 19 -29.37 3.39 1.04
C PRO A 19 -28.68 2.47 0.02
N GLU A 20 -28.53 2.92 -1.23
CA GLU A 20 -27.81 2.19 -2.27
C GLU A 20 -26.30 2.14 -2.00
N ASP A 21 -25.70 3.28 -1.63
CA ASP A 21 -24.27 3.34 -1.28
C ASP A 21 -23.96 2.51 -0.04
N GLN A 22 -24.90 2.43 0.90
CA GLN A 22 -24.79 1.61 2.11
C GLN A 22 -24.78 0.11 1.78
N LYS A 23 -25.74 -0.36 0.97
CA LYS A 23 -25.73 -1.74 0.46
C LYS A 23 -24.43 -2.07 -0.29
N LYS A 24 -23.88 -1.09 -1.01
CA LYS A 24 -22.58 -1.24 -1.68
C LYS A 24 -21.43 -1.42 -0.69
N GLN A 25 -21.43 -0.68 0.43
CA GLN A 25 -20.42 -0.86 1.49
C GLN A 25 -20.51 -2.25 2.12
N GLU A 26 -21.73 -2.73 2.38
CA GLU A 26 -21.96 -4.08 2.91
C GLU A 26 -21.44 -5.16 1.95
N LEU A 27 -21.70 -4.99 0.64
CA LEU A 27 -21.15 -5.86 -0.40
C LEU A 27 -19.61 -5.88 -0.37
N TYR A 28 -18.96 -4.72 -0.23
CA TYR A 28 -17.49 -4.64 -0.18
C TYR A 28 -16.90 -5.30 1.06
N ARG A 29 -17.53 -5.09 2.23
CA ARG A 29 -17.16 -5.74 3.50
C ARG A 29 -17.20 -7.26 3.37
N ASP A 30 -18.28 -7.80 2.78
CA ASP A 30 -18.54 -9.25 2.79
C ASP A 30 -17.95 -9.98 1.58
N ALA A 31 -17.44 -9.26 0.58
CA ALA A 31 -17.04 -9.82 -0.72
C ALA A 31 -16.05 -10.99 -0.64
N ARG A 32 -15.12 -10.97 0.32
CA ARG A 32 -14.11 -12.04 0.54
C ARG A 32 -14.70 -13.30 1.16
N LEU A 33 -15.75 -13.16 1.99
CA LEU A 33 -16.41 -14.28 2.63
C LEU A 33 -17.46 -14.92 1.72
N THR A 34 -18.12 -14.12 0.88
CA THR A 34 -19.17 -14.63 -0.02
C THR A 34 -18.64 -15.09 -1.38
N GLY A 35 -17.33 -15.07 -1.61
CA GLY A 35 -16.72 -15.40 -2.92
C GLY A 35 -17.07 -14.42 -4.06
N LYS A 36 -17.62 -13.25 -3.74
CA LYS A 36 -18.02 -12.24 -4.75
C LYS A 36 -16.85 -11.35 -5.16
N TYR A 37 -15.74 -11.38 -4.43
CA TYR A 37 -14.58 -10.56 -4.75
C TYR A 37 -14.07 -10.76 -6.18
N ASP A 38 -13.96 -12.02 -6.62
CA ASP A 38 -13.44 -12.36 -7.94
C ASP A 38 -14.37 -11.91 -9.08
N SER A 39 -15.68 -11.81 -8.83
CA SER A 39 -16.66 -11.34 -9.81
C SER A 39 -16.82 -9.82 -9.83
N ILE A 40 -16.49 -9.12 -8.74
CA ILE A 40 -16.48 -7.65 -8.68
C ILE A 40 -15.26 -7.09 -9.41
N TRP A 41 -14.15 -7.84 -9.43
CA TRP A 41 -12.90 -7.44 -10.05
C TRP A 41 -12.92 -7.74 -11.56
N GLN A 42 -13.76 -7.02 -12.32
CA GLN A 42 -13.71 -7.01 -13.78
C GLN A 42 -13.25 -5.64 -14.27
N ASN A 43 -12.14 -5.63 -15.03
CA ASN A 43 -11.46 -4.47 -15.57
C ASN A 43 -12.42 -3.57 -16.37
N VAL A 44 -12.86 -2.45 -15.80
CA VAL A 44 -13.60 -1.38 -16.50
C VAL A 44 -12.69 -0.52 -17.41
N GLY A 45 -11.55 -1.04 -17.86
CA GLY A 45 -10.56 -0.33 -18.69
C GLY A 45 -9.93 0.90 -18.03
N LYS A 46 -10.25 1.17 -16.75
CA LYS A 46 -9.75 2.32 -15.97
C LYS A 46 -9.12 1.83 -14.67
N CYS A 47 -8.00 2.42 -14.31
CA CYS A 47 -7.32 2.11 -13.05
C CYS A 47 -8.14 2.62 -11.85
N VAL A 48 -8.46 1.73 -10.92
CA VAL A 48 -9.24 2.04 -9.71
C VAL A 48 -8.54 2.98 -8.73
N PHE A 49 -7.21 3.09 -8.82
CA PHE A 49 -6.40 3.94 -7.95
C PHE A 49 -6.11 5.33 -8.55
N CYS A 50 -6.26 5.50 -9.87
CA CYS A 50 -6.30 6.84 -10.46
C CYS A 50 -7.61 7.57 -10.12
N ASP A 51 -8.71 6.84 -9.97
CA ASP A 51 -10.04 7.36 -9.64
C ASP A 51 -10.42 7.09 -8.17
N LEU A 52 -9.50 7.39 -7.25
CA LEU A 52 -9.75 7.26 -5.81
C LEU A 52 -10.87 8.20 -5.37
N ARG A 53 -11.94 7.63 -4.82
CA ARG A 53 -13.07 8.40 -4.31
C ARG A 53 -12.70 9.08 -2.99
N GLU A 54 -12.90 10.38 -2.91
CA GLU A 54 -12.55 11.22 -1.74
C GLU A 54 -13.11 10.70 -0.41
N LYS A 55 -14.31 10.08 -0.42
CA LYS A 55 -14.94 9.53 0.79
C LYS A 55 -14.13 8.43 1.50
N TYR A 56 -13.16 7.82 0.82
CA TYR A 56 -12.29 6.77 1.37
C TYR A 56 -10.90 7.28 1.75
N ILE A 57 -10.55 8.50 1.35
CA ILE A 57 -9.25 9.11 1.63
C ILE A 57 -9.21 9.57 3.09
N VAL A 58 -8.20 9.10 3.81
CA VAL A 58 -7.95 9.44 5.21
C VAL A 58 -7.02 10.64 5.31
N HIS A 59 -5.93 10.62 4.54
CA HIS A 59 -4.91 11.68 4.52
C HIS A 59 -4.13 11.65 3.20
N GLU A 60 -3.50 12.75 2.84
CA GLU A 60 -2.67 12.87 1.64
C GLU A 60 -1.50 13.82 1.91
N GLU A 61 -0.31 13.45 1.45
CA GLU A 61 0.91 14.23 1.60
C GLU A 61 1.86 13.94 0.43
N ASN A 62 2.42 14.99 -0.19
CA ASN A 62 3.36 14.91 -1.33
C ASN A 62 2.94 13.92 -2.43
N GLY A 63 1.66 13.95 -2.83
CA GLY A 63 1.15 13.06 -3.87
C GLY A 63 0.97 11.60 -3.43
N MET A 64 1.23 11.26 -2.16
CA MET A 64 0.93 9.95 -1.58
C MET A 64 -0.36 10.01 -0.77
N VAL A 65 -1.27 9.08 -1.04
CA VAL A 65 -2.61 9.03 -0.44
C VAL A 65 -2.72 7.86 0.51
N LEU A 66 -3.14 8.12 1.74
CA LEU A 66 -3.58 7.10 2.69
C LEU A 66 -5.10 6.92 2.57
N THR A 67 -5.53 5.74 2.15
CA THR A 67 -6.95 5.41 1.92
C THR A 67 -7.30 4.06 2.55
N VAL A 68 -8.58 3.82 2.86
CA VAL A 68 -9.02 2.49 3.32
C VAL A 68 -9.01 1.47 2.18
N ALA A 69 -8.69 0.21 2.49
CA ALA A 69 -8.84 -0.88 1.54
C ALA A 69 -10.33 -1.26 1.41
N LEU A 70 -10.90 -1.11 0.20
CA LEU A 70 -12.33 -1.42 -0.01
C LEU A 70 -12.65 -2.89 0.26
N PHE A 71 -11.73 -3.78 -0.12
CA PHE A 71 -11.83 -5.20 0.16
C PHE A 71 -10.73 -5.57 1.16
N ALA A 72 -10.94 -5.14 2.40
CA ALA A 72 -9.99 -5.33 3.49
C ALA A 72 -9.80 -6.82 3.84
N TYR A 73 -8.61 -7.19 4.33
CA TYR A 73 -8.37 -8.52 4.89
C TYR A 73 -8.84 -8.62 6.35
N ILE A 74 -8.77 -7.48 7.06
CA ILE A 74 -9.16 -7.29 8.45
C ILE A 74 -9.51 -5.82 8.65
N ASP A 75 -10.31 -5.52 9.66
CA ASP A 75 -10.63 -4.14 10.05
C ASP A 75 -9.36 -3.33 10.33
N GLY A 76 -9.31 -2.12 9.78
CA GLY A 76 -8.15 -1.23 9.85
C GLY A 76 -7.13 -1.40 8.72
N ASN A 77 -7.34 -2.32 7.78
CA ASN A 77 -6.51 -2.42 6.57
C ASN A 77 -6.62 -1.13 5.72
N VAL A 78 -5.49 -0.46 5.56
CA VAL A 78 -5.37 0.75 4.74
C VAL A 78 -4.32 0.55 3.64
N MET A 79 -4.36 1.40 2.63
CA MET A 79 -3.41 1.41 1.52
C MET A 79 -2.77 2.79 1.41
N ILE A 80 -1.49 2.80 1.03
CA ILE A 80 -0.73 3.99 0.67
C ILE A 80 -0.51 3.91 -0.84
N VAL A 81 -0.99 4.91 -1.58
CA VAL A 81 -1.10 4.89 -3.04
C VAL A 81 -0.59 6.22 -3.61
N PRO A 82 0.31 6.24 -4.60
CA PRO A 82 0.69 7.48 -5.28
C PRO A 82 -0.46 7.97 -6.16
N ARG A 83 -0.63 9.30 -6.27
CA ARG A 83 -1.52 9.93 -7.25
C ARG A 83 -1.08 9.64 -8.67
N ARG A 84 0.23 9.63 -8.91
CA ARG A 84 0.81 9.27 -10.20
C ARG A 84 0.54 7.79 -10.50
N HIS A 85 0.19 7.49 -11.75
CA HIS A 85 0.01 6.13 -12.21
C HIS A 85 1.37 5.47 -12.48
N ILE A 86 1.98 4.93 -11.43
CA ILE A 86 3.24 4.20 -11.50
C ILE A 86 3.03 2.74 -11.14
N ARG A 87 3.77 1.83 -11.78
CA ARG A 87 3.58 0.38 -11.63
C ARG A 87 4.44 -0.24 -10.53
N SER A 88 5.58 0.38 -10.24
CA SER A 88 6.60 -0.15 -9.34
C SER A 88 7.06 0.91 -8.35
N ALA A 89 7.46 0.48 -7.17
CA ALA A 89 8.00 1.38 -6.15
C ALA A 89 9.33 2.02 -6.56
N LYS A 90 10.04 1.43 -7.54
CA LYS A 90 11.26 2.01 -8.13
C LYS A 90 11.01 3.30 -8.91
N ASP A 91 9.75 3.62 -9.19
CA ASP A 91 9.35 4.81 -9.95
C ASP A 91 8.86 5.95 -9.03
N LEU A 92 8.83 5.72 -7.71
CA LEU A 92 8.58 6.77 -6.71
C LEU A 92 9.76 7.75 -6.68
N THR A 93 9.42 9.03 -6.53
CA THR A 93 10.38 10.10 -6.23
C THR A 93 10.87 10.01 -4.77
N PRO A 94 11.99 10.66 -4.42
CA PRO A 94 12.44 10.76 -3.03
C PRO A 94 11.37 11.32 -2.08
N GLU A 95 10.64 12.35 -2.50
CA GLU A 95 9.59 13.02 -1.71
C GLU A 95 8.41 12.09 -1.46
N GLU A 96 8.00 11.32 -2.47
CA GLU A 96 6.95 10.32 -2.35
C GLU A 96 7.39 9.15 -1.46
N TRP A 97 8.66 8.73 -1.52
CA TRP A 97 9.20 7.71 -0.62
C TRP A 97 9.16 8.17 0.84
N GLU A 98 9.59 9.40 1.11
CA GLU A 98 9.55 9.97 2.46
C GLU A 98 8.10 10.15 2.95
N ALA A 99 7.19 10.60 2.07
CA ALA A 99 5.76 10.66 2.39
C ALA A 99 5.18 9.28 2.65
N ALA A 100 5.51 8.26 1.86
CA ALA A 100 5.08 6.88 2.09
C ALA A 100 5.54 6.39 3.47
N ARG A 101 6.81 6.63 3.83
CA ARG A 101 7.36 6.29 5.16
C ARG A 101 6.59 6.98 6.28
N LYS A 102 6.28 8.26 6.13
CA LYS A 102 5.50 9.03 7.11
C LYS A 102 4.07 8.49 7.22
N LEU A 103 3.43 8.16 6.10
CA LEU A 103 2.08 7.59 6.08
C LEU A 103 2.05 6.18 6.70
N MET A 104 3.08 5.35 6.52
CA MET A 104 3.22 4.07 7.23
C MET A 104 3.21 4.26 8.74
N TYR A 105 3.98 5.24 9.23
CA TYR A 105 4.01 5.59 10.66
C TYR A 105 2.64 6.04 11.17
N ILE A 106 1.97 6.94 10.44
CA ILE A 106 0.63 7.45 10.80
C ILE A 106 -0.37 6.29 10.84
N ALA A 107 -0.43 5.47 9.79
CA ALA A 107 -1.32 4.32 9.68
C ALA A 107 -1.16 3.38 10.88
N LYS A 108 0.07 2.98 11.22
CA LYS A 108 0.35 2.13 12.38
C LYS A 108 -0.13 2.74 13.70
N LYS A 109 0.06 4.04 13.91
CA LYS A 109 -0.40 4.73 15.13
C LYS A 109 -1.92 4.81 15.20
N LEU A 110 -2.60 5.06 14.08
CA LEU A 110 -4.06 5.06 13.99
C LEU A 110 -4.65 3.67 14.24
N ILE A 111 -4.10 2.64 13.59
CA ILE A 111 -4.51 1.24 13.78
C ILE A 111 -4.42 0.86 15.25
N ARG A 112 -3.28 1.16 15.91
CA ARG A 112 -3.12 0.90 17.34
C ARG A 112 -4.13 1.65 18.19
N LYS A 113 -4.41 2.91 17.88
CA LYS A 113 -5.34 3.73 18.66
C LYS A 113 -6.80 3.27 18.52
N ILE A 114 -7.22 2.87 17.32
CA ILE A 114 -8.62 2.57 16.99
C ILE A 114 -8.95 1.11 17.31
N TYR A 115 -8.06 0.19 16.94
CA TYR A 115 -8.31 -1.25 17.02
C TYR A 115 -7.53 -1.95 18.15
N ASN A 116 -6.68 -1.23 18.88
CA ASN A 116 -5.79 -1.80 19.91
C ASN A 116 -4.83 -2.90 19.39
N ILE A 117 -4.55 -2.91 18.08
CA ILE A 117 -3.63 -3.86 17.44
C ILE A 117 -2.23 -3.24 17.35
N LYS A 118 -1.21 -3.95 17.85
CA LYS A 118 0.19 -3.47 17.84
C LYS A 118 0.96 -3.89 16.58
N GLY A 119 0.67 -5.08 16.07
CA GLY A 119 1.30 -5.67 14.88
C GLY A 119 0.68 -5.15 13.59
N VAL A 120 1.52 -4.87 12.60
CA VAL A 120 1.08 -4.57 11.23
C VAL A 120 2.04 -5.25 10.26
N GLN A 121 1.51 -5.72 9.13
CA GLN A 121 2.28 -6.15 7.97
C GLN A 121 2.25 -5.03 6.92
N TYR A 122 3.42 -4.61 6.45
CA TYR A 122 3.53 -3.74 5.28
C TYR A 122 3.74 -4.62 4.06
N LEU A 123 2.81 -4.59 3.12
CA LEU A 123 2.84 -5.45 1.95
C LEU A 123 2.82 -4.61 0.68
N LEU A 124 3.95 -4.63 -0.02
CA LEU A 124 4.12 -4.10 -1.36
C LEU A 124 4.24 -5.29 -2.31
N ARG A 125 3.34 -5.39 -3.28
CA ARG A 125 3.38 -6.41 -4.33
C ARG A 125 3.81 -5.76 -5.63
N ASP A 126 4.98 -6.16 -6.13
CA ASP A 126 5.52 -5.72 -7.41
C ASP A 126 5.65 -6.94 -8.35
N GLY A 127 5.26 -6.80 -9.62
CA GLY A 127 5.13 -7.92 -10.57
C GLY A 127 3.68 -8.39 -10.82
N GLY A 128 2.69 -7.57 -10.47
CA GLY A 128 1.29 -7.78 -10.87
C GLY A 128 0.69 -9.10 -10.35
N ILE A 129 -0.03 -9.81 -11.21
CA ILE A 129 -0.77 -11.03 -10.84
C ILE A 129 0.15 -12.15 -10.33
N THR A 130 1.39 -12.23 -10.83
CA THR A 130 2.37 -13.23 -10.38
C THR A 130 2.78 -13.00 -8.92
N ALA A 131 2.81 -11.74 -8.49
CA ALA A 131 2.98 -11.36 -7.08
C ALA A 131 1.66 -11.32 -6.29
N GLN A 132 0.56 -11.82 -6.88
CA GLN A 132 -0.79 -11.81 -6.32
C GLN A 132 -1.33 -10.39 -6.06
N SER A 133 -0.87 -9.39 -6.83
CA SER A 133 -1.51 -8.08 -6.85
C SER A 133 -2.68 -8.12 -7.82
N THR A 134 -3.91 -7.91 -7.32
CA THR A 134 -5.07 -7.82 -8.20
C THR A 134 -4.99 -6.57 -9.06
N VAL A 135 -4.68 -5.41 -8.46
CA VAL A 135 -4.38 -4.19 -9.22
C VAL A 135 -2.92 -4.24 -9.66
N SER A 136 -2.67 -4.64 -10.91
CA SER A 136 -1.32 -4.90 -11.43
C SER A 136 -0.60 -3.66 -11.96
N ASP A 137 -1.35 -2.66 -12.42
CA ASP A 137 -0.77 -1.51 -13.13
C ASP A 137 -0.63 -0.25 -12.26
N HIS A 138 -0.90 -0.33 -10.95
CA HIS A 138 -0.74 0.81 -10.05
C HIS A 138 -0.23 0.36 -8.69
N MET A 139 0.98 0.80 -8.36
CA MET A 139 1.70 0.51 -7.12
C MET A 139 0.89 0.96 -5.90
N HIS A 140 0.87 0.13 -4.87
CA HIS A 140 0.25 0.46 -3.60
C HIS A 140 0.89 -0.37 -2.50
N ILE A 141 0.94 0.20 -1.30
CA ILE A 141 1.45 -0.48 -0.11
C ILE A 141 0.27 -0.71 0.83
N HIS A 142 -0.02 -1.97 1.13
CA HIS A 142 -0.96 -2.28 2.20
C HIS A 142 -0.31 -2.10 3.57
N VAL A 143 -1.06 -1.53 4.51
CA VAL A 143 -0.76 -1.58 5.94
C VAL A 143 -1.87 -2.42 6.58
N ILE A 144 -1.58 -3.70 6.79
CA ILE A 144 -2.54 -4.70 7.25
C ILE A 144 -2.34 -4.89 8.75
N PRO A 145 -3.33 -4.59 9.61
CA PRO A 145 -3.30 -5.00 11.01
C PRO A 145 -3.05 -6.51 11.13
N PHE A 146 -2.25 -6.92 12.10
CA PHE A 146 -1.93 -8.32 12.32
C PHE A 146 -2.15 -8.67 13.79
N ASP A 147 -3.27 -9.34 14.05
CA ASP A 147 -3.73 -9.73 15.38
C ASP A 147 -3.45 -11.21 15.68
N ALA A 148 -3.51 -12.10 14.68
CA ALA A 148 -3.29 -13.53 14.84
C ALA A 148 -2.58 -14.20 13.64
N PRO A 149 -1.86 -15.33 13.85
CA PRO A 149 -1.10 -16.00 12.79
C PRO A 149 -1.94 -16.59 11.65
N ASP A 150 -3.20 -16.91 11.88
CA ASP A 150 -4.11 -17.50 10.89
C ASP A 150 -4.53 -16.51 9.78
N LEU A 151 -4.29 -15.21 9.97
CA LEU A 151 -4.49 -14.20 8.93
C LEU A 151 -3.53 -14.37 7.73
N SER A 152 -2.34 -14.96 7.93
CA SER A 152 -1.37 -15.19 6.85
C SER A 152 -0.61 -16.51 7.04
N ILE A 153 -0.73 -17.42 6.07
CA ILE A 153 -0.09 -18.74 6.11
C ILE A 153 1.18 -18.77 5.24
N TRP A 154 2.30 -19.17 5.84
CA TRP A 154 3.58 -19.36 5.13
C TRP A 154 3.79 -20.82 4.72
N ASN A 155 3.91 -21.06 3.43
CA ASN A 155 4.24 -22.38 2.87
C ASN A 155 5.74 -22.48 2.55
N TYR A 156 6.52 -22.95 3.52
CA TYR A 156 7.97 -23.10 3.38
C TYR A 156 8.34 -24.03 2.22
N ARG A 157 9.46 -23.72 1.55
CA ARG A 157 9.98 -24.51 0.43
C ARG A 157 11.32 -25.13 0.82
N GLN A 158 11.59 -26.33 0.32
CA GLN A 158 12.91 -26.94 0.48
C GLN A 158 13.95 -26.11 -0.27
N LEU A 159 14.94 -25.61 0.46
CA LEU A 159 15.98 -24.75 -0.08
C LEU A 159 17.06 -25.58 -0.79
N LYS A 160 17.50 -25.11 -1.96
CA LYS A 160 18.59 -25.72 -2.73
C LYS A 160 19.97 -25.37 -2.17
N TYR A 161 20.13 -24.14 -1.67
CA TYR A 161 21.40 -23.57 -1.23
C TYR A 161 21.40 -23.30 0.27
N THR A 162 22.54 -23.47 0.93
CA THR A 162 22.78 -22.98 2.29
C THR A 162 22.79 -21.44 2.31
N PRO A 163 22.63 -20.79 3.49
CA PRO A 163 22.72 -19.33 3.59
C PRO A 163 24.03 -18.76 3.05
N PHE A 164 25.16 -19.46 3.27
CA PHE A 164 26.47 -19.03 2.78
C PHE A 164 26.59 -19.15 1.26
N GLU A 165 26.22 -20.30 0.68
CA GLU A 165 26.21 -20.48 -0.78
C GLU A 165 25.31 -19.46 -1.47
N ASN A 166 24.15 -19.16 -0.88
CA ASN A 166 23.24 -18.16 -1.43
C ASN A 166 23.87 -16.75 -1.39
N ALA A 167 24.61 -16.41 -0.33
CA ALA A 167 25.37 -15.16 -0.26
C ALA A 167 26.46 -15.10 -1.35
N GLU A 168 27.16 -16.20 -1.62
CA GLU A 168 28.14 -16.27 -2.71
C GLU A 168 27.52 -16.07 -4.09
N LEU A 169 26.35 -16.65 -4.34
CA LEU A 169 25.62 -16.42 -5.60
C LEU A 169 25.33 -14.93 -5.82
N PHE A 170 24.92 -14.20 -4.78
CA PHE A 170 24.69 -12.75 -4.88
C PHE A 170 26.00 -11.96 -5.00
N ARG A 171 27.03 -12.28 -4.19
CA ARG A 171 28.34 -11.60 -4.26
C ARG A 171 29.04 -11.80 -5.60
N GLY A 172 28.86 -12.95 -6.23
CA GLY A 172 29.34 -13.22 -7.59
C GLY A 172 28.72 -12.31 -8.67
N GLN A 173 27.70 -11.50 -8.35
CA GLN A 173 27.10 -10.51 -9.24
C GLN A 173 27.61 -9.08 -8.99
N ALA A 174 28.81 -8.91 -8.40
CA ALA A 174 29.35 -7.61 -8.00
C ALA A 174 29.30 -6.53 -9.11
N ASP A 175 29.74 -6.86 -10.33
CA ASP A 175 29.71 -5.93 -11.47
C ASP A 175 28.27 -5.49 -11.82
N LYS A 176 27.32 -6.44 -11.74
CA LYS A 176 25.91 -6.15 -12.00
C LYS A 176 25.32 -5.25 -10.91
N ILE A 177 25.71 -5.46 -9.65
CA ILE A 177 25.30 -4.63 -8.52
C ILE A 177 25.81 -3.19 -8.71
N ALA A 178 27.09 -3.02 -9.05
CA ALA A 178 27.67 -1.71 -9.32
C ALA A 178 26.94 -0.98 -10.45
N GLN A 179 26.73 -1.66 -11.59
CA GLN A 179 25.98 -1.10 -12.72
C GLN A 179 24.56 -0.68 -12.33
N LEU A 180 23.85 -1.48 -11.54
CA LEU A 180 22.48 -1.16 -11.10
C LEU A 180 22.45 0.02 -10.14
N SER A 181 23.47 0.17 -9.29
CA SER A 181 23.62 1.31 -8.39
C SER A 181 23.81 2.61 -9.17
N GLU A 182 24.77 2.63 -10.11
CA GLU A 182 25.03 3.80 -10.96
C GLU A 182 23.78 4.20 -11.74
N ARG A 183 23.09 3.23 -12.34
CA ARG A 183 21.85 3.48 -13.08
C ARG A 183 20.73 4.04 -12.21
N PHE A 184 20.65 3.64 -10.94
CA PHE A 184 19.68 4.18 -10.00
C PHE A 184 19.98 5.66 -9.71
N ASP A 185 21.25 5.97 -9.42
CA ASP A 185 21.68 7.33 -9.14
C ASP A 185 21.48 8.24 -10.36
N GLU A 186 21.83 7.80 -11.56
CA GLU A 186 21.60 8.54 -12.81
C GLU A 186 20.12 8.87 -13.01
N ARG A 187 19.22 7.93 -12.70
CA ARG A 187 17.78 8.12 -12.85
C ARG A 187 17.21 9.18 -11.90
N HIS A 188 17.81 9.37 -10.74
CA HIS A 188 17.28 10.23 -9.67
C HIS A 188 18.10 11.51 -9.43
N LYS A 189 19.19 11.72 -10.18
CA LYS A 189 19.94 13.00 -10.19
C LYS A 189 19.16 14.16 -10.79
N GLU A 190 18.21 13.90 -11.69
CA GLU A 190 17.40 14.95 -12.35
C GLU A 190 16.33 15.57 -11.43
N ASP A 191 16.10 15.01 -10.24
CA ASP A 191 15.06 15.47 -9.30
C ASP A 191 15.60 16.49 -8.25
N GLU A 192 16.90 16.84 -8.27
CA GLU A 192 17.54 17.75 -7.29
C GLU A 192 17.85 19.18 -7.81
N ASP A 193 17.62 19.48 -9.09
CA ASP A 193 17.81 20.83 -9.71
C ASP A 193 16.48 21.60 -9.91
#